data_AF-A0A2V8FYW5-F1
#
_entry.id   AF-A0A2V8FYW5-F1
#
_cell.length_a   1.000
_cell.length_b   1.000
_cell.length_c   1.000
_cell.angle_alpha   90.00
_cell.angle_beta   90.00
_cell.angle_gamma   90.00
#
_symmetry.space_group_name_H-M   'P 1'
#
loop_
_entity.id
_entity.type
_entity.pdbx_description
1 polymer ?
#
loop_
_entity_poly.entity_id
_entity_poly.type
_entity_poly.pdbx_seq_one_letter_code
_entity_poly.pdbx_strand_id
1 'polypeptide(L)'
;MRLRFMFALGFAALVAFAFGGRPIAADGPYTKIAEIAIGGGGGFDYLTVDSAGHRLYVTHGTEVVVIDTTTNTIVGRITDTPGVHGVAIAPGDRGFTSNGRENKVSIVDL
;
A
#
# COMPACT_ATOMS: atom_id res chain seq x y z
N MET A 1 39.87 26.36 56.35
CA MET A 1 38.91 26.21 57.46
C MET A 1 38.02 25.01 57.18
N ARG A 2 38.27 23.88 57.87
CA ARG A 2 37.44 22.66 57.77
C ARG A 2 36.39 22.73 58.87
N LEU A 3 35.11 22.56 58.53
CA LEU A 3 34.09 22.19 59.52
C LEU A 3 33.11 21.20 58.89
N ARG A 4 33.05 20.02 59.53
CA ARG A 4 32.16 18.89 59.24
C ARG A 4 30.92 19.09 60.10
N PHE A 5 29.73 18.82 59.60
CA PHE A 5 28.65 18.26 60.43
C PHE A 5 27.75 17.35 59.59
N MET A 6 27.40 16.25 60.22
CA MET A 6 26.84 15.01 59.72
C MET A 6 25.35 15.00 60.04
N PHE A 7 24.46 14.66 59.12
CA PHE A 7 23.15 14.10 59.46
C PHE A 7 22.72 13.10 58.39
N ALA A 8 22.52 11.87 58.85
CA ALA A 8 21.98 10.76 58.10
C ALA A 8 20.48 10.98 57.84
N LEU A 9 19.98 10.47 56.71
CA LEU A 9 18.76 9.65 56.69
C LEU A 9 18.67 8.94 55.34
N GLY A 10 18.41 7.64 55.39
CA GLY A 10 18.48 6.75 54.25
C GLY A 10 17.45 7.06 53.17
N PHE A 11 17.86 6.84 51.92
CA PHE A 11 16.93 6.60 50.84
C PHE A 11 17.28 5.23 50.27
N ALA A 12 16.45 4.25 50.57
CA ALA A 12 16.54 2.93 49.98
C ALA A 12 16.31 3.07 48.48
N ALA A 13 17.38 2.99 47.69
CA ALA A 13 17.31 2.91 46.24
C ALA A 13 16.85 1.50 45.87
N LEU A 14 15.54 1.25 45.89
CA LEU A 14 14.98 0.09 45.22
C LEU A 14 14.72 0.49 43.76
N VAL A 15 15.70 0.19 42.92
CA VAL A 15 15.59 0.25 41.46
C VAL A 15 14.57 -0.82 41.03
N ALA A 16 13.32 -0.44 40.86
CA ALA A 16 12.35 -1.25 40.13
C ALA A 16 12.65 -1.07 38.63
N PHE A 17 13.56 -1.90 38.12
CA PHE A 17 13.84 -1.98 36.69
C PHE A 17 12.55 -2.39 35.98
N ALA A 18 12.06 -1.49 35.12
CA ALA A 18 10.90 -1.70 34.29
C ALA A 18 11.11 -2.92 33.39
N PHE A 19 10.33 -3.97 33.59
CA PHE A 19 10.02 -4.93 32.53
C PHE A 19 8.56 -4.76 32.13
N GLY A 20 8.24 -3.54 31.70
CA GLY A 20 7.15 -3.35 30.74
C GLY A 20 7.63 -3.93 29.41
N GLY A 21 7.56 -5.25 29.26
CA GLY A 21 7.74 -5.89 27.97
C GLY A 21 6.74 -5.26 27.02
N ARG A 22 7.24 -4.46 26.07
CA ARG A 22 6.42 -4.06 24.92
C ARG A 22 5.96 -5.37 24.29
N PRO A 23 4.65 -5.59 24.03
CA PRO A 23 4.27 -6.72 23.21
C PRO A 23 5.07 -6.59 21.91
N ILE A 24 5.91 -7.58 21.65
CA ILE A 24 6.51 -7.74 20.34
C ILE A 24 5.32 -8.10 19.47
N ALA A 25 4.79 -7.12 18.74
CA ALA A 25 4.00 -7.45 17.56
C ALA A 25 4.94 -8.31 16.71
N ALA A 26 4.67 -9.61 16.64
CA ALA A 26 5.36 -10.45 15.69
C ALA A 26 5.02 -9.86 14.33
N ASP A 27 6.01 -9.30 13.64
CA ASP A 27 5.87 -9.02 12.21
C ASP A 27 5.36 -10.33 11.60
N GLY A 28 4.10 -10.31 11.15
CA GLY A 28 3.50 -11.47 10.52
C GLY A 28 4.29 -11.87 9.27
N PRO A 29 3.90 -12.94 8.55
CA PRO A 29 4.60 -13.35 7.33
C PRO A 29 4.54 -12.30 6.18
N TYR A 30 3.94 -11.13 6.42
CA TYR A 30 3.71 -10.08 5.45
C TYR A 30 4.29 -8.77 5.94
N THR A 31 5.09 -8.13 5.10
CA THR A 31 5.60 -6.78 5.30
C THR A 31 5.37 -5.96 4.04
N LYS A 32 5.19 -4.65 4.20
CA LYS A 32 5.12 -3.72 3.06
C LYS A 32 6.52 -3.59 2.47
N ILE A 33 6.71 -4.02 1.23
CA ILE A 33 8.03 -4.04 0.57
C ILE A 33 8.26 -2.86 -0.38
N ALA A 34 7.19 -2.23 -0.89
CA ALA A 34 7.28 -1.14 -1.85
C ALA A 34 6.01 -0.28 -1.82
N GLU A 35 6.08 0.90 -2.44
CA GLU A 35 4.95 1.77 -2.74
C GLU A 35 5.16 2.39 -4.13
N ILE A 36 4.08 2.47 -4.92
CA ILE A 36 4.09 3.09 -6.24
C ILE A 36 3.09 4.25 -6.19
N ALA A 37 3.57 5.47 -6.36
CA ALA A 37 2.73 6.65 -6.38
C ALA A 37 1.95 6.71 -7.72
N ILE A 38 0.66 6.41 -7.68
CA ILE A 38 -0.22 6.41 -8.87
C ILE A 38 -0.56 7.84 -9.32
N GLY A 39 -0.79 8.72 -8.34
CA GLY A 39 -1.30 10.07 -8.57
C GLY A 39 -2.75 10.08 -9.03
N GLY A 40 -3.18 11.19 -9.64
CA GLY A 40 -4.53 11.37 -10.14
C GLY A 40 -5.58 11.62 -9.06
N GLY A 41 -6.82 11.82 -9.51
CA GLY A 41 -7.98 12.04 -8.63
C GLY A 41 -8.96 10.86 -8.68
N GLY A 42 -9.98 10.91 -7.82
CA GLY A 42 -11.01 9.87 -7.73
C GLY A 42 -10.64 8.72 -6.79
N GLY A 43 -11.64 7.87 -6.50
CA GLY A 43 -11.47 6.71 -5.66
C GLY A 43 -10.85 5.53 -6.42
N PHE A 44 -10.14 4.68 -5.68
CA PHE A 44 -9.64 3.39 -6.15
C PHE A 44 -10.69 2.30 -5.97
N ASP A 45 -10.62 1.27 -6.81
CA ASP A 45 -11.48 0.08 -6.70
C ASP A 45 -10.64 -1.21 -6.88
N TYR A 46 -10.90 -2.05 -7.87
CA TYR A 46 -10.20 -3.33 -8.03
C TYR A 46 -8.80 -3.21 -8.64
N LEU A 47 -8.00 -4.21 -8.27
CA LEU A 47 -6.73 -4.57 -8.87
C LEU A 47 -6.88 -5.88 -9.67
N THR A 48 -6.28 -5.94 -10.85
CA THR A 48 -6.15 -7.18 -11.63
C THR A 48 -4.68 -7.46 -11.93
N VAL A 49 -4.18 -8.64 -11.54
CA VAL A 49 -2.81 -9.08 -11.82
C VAL A 49 -2.80 -10.01 -13.03
N ASP A 50 -2.01 -9.67 -14.03
CA ASP A 50 -1.60 -10.57 -15.11
C ASP A 50 -0.17 -11.03 -14.87
N SER A 51 -0.05 -12.22 -14.29
CA SER A 51 1.26 -12.82 -14.01
C SER A 51 2.01 -13.24 -15.27
N ALA A 52 1.32 -13.50 -16.39
CA ALA A 52 1.95 -13.94 -17.63
C ALA A 52 2.58 -12.75 -18.38
N GLY A 53 1.88 -11.62 -18.44
CA GLY A 53 2.37 -10.38 -19.03
C GLY A 53 3.21 -9.50 -18.10
N HIS A 54 3.37 -9.89 -16.82
CA HIS A 54 3.98 -9.05 -15.78
C HIS A 54 3.31 -7.67 -15.66
N ARG A 55 1.98 -7.66 -15.60
CA ARG A 55 1.18 -6.44 -15.49
C ARG A 55 0.29 -6.45 -14.25
N LEU A 56 0.16 -5.28 -13.64
CA LEU A 56 -0.87 -4.97 -12.65
C LEU A 56 -1.72 -3.82 -13.19
N TYR A 57 -3.02 -4.05 -13.26
CA TYR A 57 -4.02 -3.07 -13.68
C TYR A 57 -4.70 -2.51 -12.42
N VAL A 58 -4.58 -1.20 -12.22
CA VAL A 58 -5.09 -0.48 -11.05
C VAL A 58 -6.20 0.46 -11.49
N THR A 59 -7.45 0.18 -11.10
CA THR A 59 -8.57 1.05 -11.46
C THR A 59 -8.70 2.22 -10.48
N HIS A 60 -8.83 3.45 -10.99
CA HIS A 60 -9.22 4.58 -10.17
C HIS A 60 -9.87 5.70 -10.99
N GLY A 61 -10.92 6.31 -10.43
CA GLY A 61 -11.56 7.50 -11.02
C GLY A 61 -12.11 7.28 -12.43
N THR A 62 -11.33 7.63 -13.44
CA THR A 62 -11.70 7.55 -14.87
C THR A 62 -10.63 6.85 -15.72
N GLU A 63 -9.71 6.14 -15.08
CA GLU A 63 -8.59 5.49 -15.74
C GLU A 63 -8.18 4.16 -15.08
N VAL A 64 -7.48 3.34 -15.84
CA VAL A 64 -6.74 2.18 -15.35
C VAL A 64 -5.26 2.45 -15.51
N VAL A 65 -4.50 2.39 -14.41
CA VAL A 65 -3.05 2.51 -14.44
C VAL A 65 -2.43 1.14 -14.62
N VAL A 66 -1.54 1.02 -15.59
CA VAL A 66 -0.86 -0.23 -15.93
C VAL A 66 0.56 -0.17 -15.38
N ILE A 67 0.90 -1.15 -14.56
CA ILE A 67 2.19 -1.24 -13.86
C ILE A 67 2.92 -2.49 -14.32
N ASP A 68 4.21 -2.35 -14.62
CA ASP A 68 5.12 -3.48 -14.79
C ASP A 68 5.50 -4.01 -13.40
N THR A 69 5.18 -5.28 -13.13
CA THR A 69 5.41 -5.91 -11.83
C THR A 69 6.85 -6.43 -11.65
N THR A 70 7.65 -6.46 -12.72
CA THR A 70 9.09 -6.77 -12.65
C THR A 70 9.89 -5.57 -12.15
N THR A 71 9.56 -4.37 -12.64
CA THR A 71 10.28 -3.13 -12.30
C THR A 71 9.56 -2.25 -11.28
N ASN A 72 8.30 -2.56 -10.94
CA ASN A 72 7.43 -1.75 -10.09
C ASN A 72 7.24 -0.31 -10.62
N THR A 73 7.08 -0.17 -11.94
CA THR A 73 6.92 1.13 -12.61
C THR A 73 5.63 1.22 -13.40
N ILE A 74 5.01 2.40 -13.41
CA ILE A 74 3.88 2.69 -14.30
C ILE A 74 4.37 2.68 -15.75
N VAL A 75 3.76 1.85 -16.59
CA VAL A 75 4.09 1.70 -18.01
C VAL A 75 2.99 2.20 -18.93
N GLY A 76 1.80 2.49 -18.41
CA GLY A 76 0.71 2.99 -19.22
C GLY A 76 -0.51 3.41 -18.42
N ARG A 77 -1.46 4.02 -19.12
CA ARG A 77 -2.77 4.41 -18.62
C ARG A 77 -3.83 4.15 -19.69
N ILE A 78 -4.91 3.48 -19.30
CA ILE A 78 -6.12 3.32 -20.11
C ILE A 78 -7.11 4.37 -19.62
N THR A 79 -7.23 5.46 -20.38
CA THR A 79 -8.09 6.61 -20.05
C THR A 79 -9.50 6.44 -20.58
N ASP A 80 -10.39 7.41 -20.29
CA ASP A 80 -11.79 7.42 -20.76
C ASP A 80 -12.56 6.17 -20.33
N THR A 81 -12.42 5.83 -19.04
CA THR A 81 -13.20 4.77 -18.40
C THR A 81 -13.95 5.34 -17.18
N PRO A 82 -14.94 6.23 -17.36
CA PRO A 82 -15.54 6.98 -16.26
C PRO A 82 -16.19 6.06 -15.21
N GLY A 83 -15.68 6.12 -13.98
CA GLY A 83 -16.14 5.26 -12.89
C GLY A 83 -15.76 3.81 -13.11
N VAL A 84 -14.56 3.54 -13.60
CA VAL A 84 -14.06 2.18 -13.75
C VAL A 84 -13.93 1.48 -12.40
N HIS A 85 -14.46 0.26 -12.31
CA HIS A 85 -14.37 -0.57 -11.10
C HIS A 85 -13.37 -1.72 -11.24
N GLY A 86 -13.31 -2.37 -12.40
CA GLY A 86 -12.46 -3.54 -12.61
C GLY A 86 -12.04 -3.74 -14.05
N VAL A 87 -11.04 -4.61 -14.23
CA VAL A 87 -10.52 -5.01 -15.54
C VAL A 87 -10.53 -6.53 -15.65
N ALA A 88 -11.15 -7.06 -16.69
CA ALA A 88 -11.04 -8.47 -17.07
C ALA A 88 -10.10 -8.60 -18.26
N ILE A 89 -9.22 -9.61 -18.22
CA ILE A 89 -8.20 -9.88 -19.24
C ILE A 89 -8.62 -11.10 -20.03
N ALA A 90 -8.61 -10.98 -21.36
CA ALA A 90 -8.89 -12.07 -22.28
C ALA A 90 -7.61 -12.45 -23.07
N PRO A 91 -7.58 -13.66 -23.65
CA PRO A 91 -6.48 -14.04 -24.55
C PRO A 91 -6.36 -13.10 -25.75
N GLY A 92 -5.13 -12.91 -26.25
CA GLY A 92 -4.85 -12.12 -27.45
C GLY A 92 -4.89 -10.61 -27.22
N ASP A 93 -4.23 -10.16 -26.14
CA ASP A 93 -3.96 -8.74 -25.85
C ASP A 93 -5.22 -7.87 -25.81
N ARG A 94 -6.31 -8.43 -25.24
CA ARG A 94 -7.60 -7.77 -25.13
C ARG A 94 -8.11 -7.75 -23.70
N GLY A 95 -8.65 -6.61 -23.28
CA GLY A 95 -9.23 -6.40 -21.96
C GLY A 95 -10.63 -5.80 -22.02
N PHE A 96 -11.29 -5.81 -20.87
CA PHE A 96 -12.61 -5.25 -20.68
C PHE A 96 -12.69 -4.48 -19.36
N THR A 97 -13.20 -3.25 -19.39
CA THR A 97 -13.35 -2.42 -18.18
C THR A 97 -14.81 -2.21 -17.84
N SER A 98 -15.16 -2.21 -16.54
CA SER A 98 -16.53 -1.93 -16.07
C SER A 98 -16.69 -0.45 -15.71
N ASN A 99 -17.25 0.35 -16.61
CA ASN A 99 -17.35 1.81 -16.48
C ASN A 99 -18.71 2.20 -15.87
N GLY A 100 -18.77 2.22 -14.54
CA GLY A 100 -20.02 2.36 -13.79
C GLY A 100 -20.72 3.71 -13.94
N ARG A 101 -19.98 4.82 -14.18
CA ARG A 101 -20.63 6.15 -14.30
C ARG A 101 -21.35 6.36 -15.63
N GLU A 102 -20.99 5.60 -16.66
CA GLU A 102 -21.61 5.69 -17.98
C GLU A 102 -22.43 4.44 -18.35
N ASN A 103 -22.51 3.45 -17.47
CA ASN A 103 -23.20 2.17 -17.69
C ASN A 103 -22.70 1.43 -18.94
N LYS A 104 -21.38 1.38 -19.13
CA LYS A 104 -20.74 0.71 -20.27
C LYS A 104 -19.65 -0.26 -19.86
N VAL A 105 -19.31 -1.13 -20.80
CA VAL A 105 -18.06 -1.89 -20.80
C VAL A 105 -17.21 -1.38 -21.96
N SER A 106 -15.96 -0.99 -21.70
CA SER A 106 -15.01 -0.74 -22.79
C SER A 106 -14.31 -2.02 -23.17
N ILE A 107 -13.95 -2.13 -24.45
CA ILE A 107 -12.99 -3.10 -24.95
C ILE A 107 -11.69 -2.34 -25.15
N VAL A 108 -10.59 -2.87 -24.63
CA VAL A 108 -9.27 -2.22 -24.67
C VAL A 108 -8.22 -3.21 -25.15
N ASP A 109 -7.20 -2.70 -25.83
CA ASP A 109 -6.00 -3.48 -26.15
C ASP A 109 -5.07 -3.45 -24.92
N LEU A 110 -4.43 -4.59 -24.61
CA LEU A 110 -3.61 -4.79 -23.40
C LEU A 110 -2.14 -5.09 -23.71
#